data_AF-A0ABC9P9X6-F1
#
_entry.id   AF-A0ABC9P9X6-F1
#
_cell.length_a   1.000
_cell.length_b   1.000
_cell.length_c   1.000
_cell.angle_alpha   90.00
_cell.angle_beta   90.00
_cell.angle_gamma   90.00
#
_symmetry.space_group_name_H-M   'P 1'
#
loop_
_entity.id
_entity.type
_entity.pdbx_description
1 polymer ?
#
loop_
_entity_poly.entity_id
_entity_poly.type
_entity_poly.pdbx_seq_one_letter_code
_entity_poly.pdbx_strand_id
1 'polypeptide(L)'
;MPYLTNKEVQIINFLIKDGIKAFDFRGGFRDCWFTVKESNELANKVEKISDIIFERNRDEFWYENEDNDRVHHLKILPKYFEAVVSGDKCFEIRRNDRGYKVGDILRLNEYQDGQYTGRFHVVEITYITDYAQQDGYVVLGIK
;
A
#
# COMPACT_ATOMS: atom_id res chain seq x y z
N MET A 1 -5.79 10.95 -12.69
CA MET A 1 -5.64 9.54 -13.11
C MET A 1 -6.17 8.67 -11.98
N PRO A 2 -7.11 7.74 -12.22
CA PRO A 2 -7.65 6.94 -11.13
C PRO A 2 -6.59 5.94 -10.66
N TYR A 3 -6.34 5.92 -9.35
CA TYR A 3 -5.48 4.93 -8.72
C TYR A 3 -6.23 3.61 -8.63
N LEU A 4 -5.54 2.51 -8.92
CA LEU A 4 -6.08 1.17 -8.75
C LEU A 4 -6.42 0.93 -7.28
N THR A 5 -7.58 0.34 -7.05
CA THR A 5 -8.02 -0.16 -5.76
C THR A 5 -7.16 -1.36 -5.33
N ASN A 6 -7.10 -1.64 -4.03
CA ASN A 6 -6.34 -2.79 -3.51
C ASN A 6 -6.76 -4.12 -4.15
N LYS A 7 -8.04 -4.25 -4.53
CA LYS A 7 -8.58 -5.41 -5.23
C LYS A 7 -7.98 -5.55 -6.63
N GLU A 8 -7.87 -4.44 -7.37
CA GLU A 8 -7.28 -4.42 -8.71
C GLU A 8 -5.77 -4.72 -8.68
N VAL A 9 -5.04 -4.22 -7.67
CA VAL A 9 -3.61 -4.53 -7.49
C VAL A 9 -3.36 -6.01 -7.19
N GLN A 10 -4.21 -6.62 -6.35
CA GLN A 10 -4.10 -8.05 -6.01
C GLN A 10 -4.35 -8.95 -7.23
N ILE A 11 -5.32 -8.61 -8.07
CA ILE A 11 -5.61 -9.33 -9.32
C ILE A 11 -4.41 -9.24 -10.28
N ILE A 12 -3.82 -8.04 -10.44
CA ILE A 12 -2.66 -7.83 -11.31
C ILE A 12 -1.44 -8.65 -10.83
N ASN A 13 -1.16 -8.65 -9.53
CA ASN A 13 -0.04 -9.41 -8.97
C ASN A 13 -0.21 -10.93 -9.09
N PHE A 14 -1.45 -11.43 -8.96
CA PHE A 14 -1.77 -12.83 -9.19
C PHE A 14 -1.51 -13.24 -10.64
N LEU A 15 -1.97 -12.44 -11.60
CA LEU A 15 -1.75 -12.68 -13.03
C LEU A 15 -0.25 -12.66 -13.39
N ILE A 16 0.54 -11.73 -12.81
CA ILE A 16 2.00 -11.66 -13.04
C ILE A 16 2.74 -12.91 -12.50
N LYS A 17 2.33 -13.45 -11.34
CA LYS A 17 2.98 -14.62 -10.71
C LYS A 17 2.80 -15.91 -11.52
N ASP A 18 1.67 -16.06 -12.22
CA ASP A 18 1.40 -17.21 -13.10
C ASP A 18 2.01 -17.06 -14.50
N GLY A 19 2.91 -16.09 -14.69
CA GLY A 19 3.59 -15.84 -15.97
C GLY A 19 2.72 -15.12 -17.00
N ILE A 20 1.55 -14.62 -16.61
CA ILE A 20 0.68 -13.81 -17.48
C ILE A 20 1.18 -12.36 -17.41
N LYS A 21 1.94 -11.95 -18.42
CA LYS A 21 2.51 -10.59 -18.49
C LYS A 21 1.40 -9.54 -18.51
N ALA A 22 1.35 -8.68 -17.49
CA ALA A 22 0.51 -7.48 -17.47
C ALA A 22 1.18 -6.31 -18.21
N PHE A 23 0.38 -5.54 -18.93
CA PHE A 23 0.76 -4.45 -19.84
C PHE A 23 1.26 -3.20 -19.08
N ASP A 24 2.42 -2.65 -19.45
CA ASP A 24 2.93 -1.33 -19.01
C ASP A 24 2.41 -0.23 -19.95
N PHE A 25 1.82 0.83 -19.39
CA PHE A 25 1.28 1.97 -20.13
C PHE A 25 2.34 3.01 -20.56
N ARG A 26 3.62 2.63 -20.64
CA ARG A 26 4.71 3.52 -21.06
C ARG A 26 5.59 2.94 -22.17
N GLY A 27 4.96 2.71 -23.33
CA GLY A 27 5.62 2.89 -24.63
C GLY A 27 5.94 1.63 -25.44
N GLY A 28 5.42 1.58 -26.68
CA GLY A 28 6.03 0.84 -27.80
C GLY A 28 5.23 -0.33 -28.36
N PHE A 29 4.83 -0.20 -29.62
CA PHE A 29 4.05 -1.13 -30.45
C PHE A 29 4.86 -2.40 -30.81
N ARG A 30 4.36 -3.61 -30.48
CA ARG A 30 4.49 -4.86 -31.26
C ARG A 30 3.72 -6.04 -30.63
N ASP A 31 2.64 -6.40 -31.31
CA ASP A 31 2.03 -7.71 -31.53
C ASP A 31 1.82 -8.67 -30.35
N CYS A 32 0.60 -8.63 -29.79
CA CYS A 32 -0.18 -9.82 -29.40
C CYS A 32 -1.66 -9.43 -29.28
N TRP A 33 -2.49 -9.92 -30.19
CA TRP A 33 -3.94 -9.75 -30.13
C TRP A 33 -4.53 -10.80 -29.18
N PHE A 34 -5.13 -10.38 -28.07
CA PHE A 34 -6.22 -11.13 -27.43
C PHE A 34 -7.51 -10.38 -27.70
N THR A 35 -8.54 -11.09 -28.16
CA THR A 35 -9.82 -10.47 -28.53
C THR A 35 -10.56 -10.04 -27.26
N VAL A 36 -11.20 -8.86 -27.24
CA VAL A 36 -11.92 -8.31 -26.06
C VAL A 36 -12.98 -9.28 -25.47
N LYS A 37 -13.48 -10.24 -26.27
CA LYS A 37 -14.36 -11.30 -25.77
C LYS A 37 -13.65 -12.32 -24.88
N GLU A 38 -12.42 -12.71 -25.23
CA GLU A 38 -11.64 -13.69 -24.48
C GLU A 38 -11.15 -13.10 -23.15
N SER A 39 -10.86 -11.79 -23.11
CA SER A 39 -10.53 -11.09 -21.86
C SER A 39 -11.71 -11.01 -20.90
N ASN A 40 -12.93 -10.79 -21.40
CA ASN A 40 -14.14 -10.77 -20.57
C ASN A 40 -14.51 -12.17 -20.06
N GLU A 41 -14.31 -13.21 -20.88
CA GLU A 41 -14.53 -14.59 -20.45
C GLU A 41 -13.49 -15.03 -19.42
N LEU A 42 -12.22 -14.63 -19.59
CA LEU A 42 -11.18 -14.84 -18.57
C LEU A 42 -11.49 -14.06 -17.28
N ALA A 43 -11.87 -12.79 -17.37
CA ALA A 43 -12.23 -11.98 -16.21
C ALA A 43 -13.40 -12.59 -15.42
N ASN A 44 -14.45 -13.02 -16.13
CA ASN A 44 -15.59 -13.71 -15.52
C ASN A 44 -15.20 -15.07 -14.92
N LYS A 45 -14.27 -15.82 -15.54
CA LYS A 45 -13.73 -17.06 -14.98
C LYS A 45 -12.89 -16.79 -13.73
N VAL A 46 -12.08 -15.73 -13.73
CA VAL A 46 -11.26 -15.31 -12.58
C VAL A 46 -12.15 -14.84 -11.43
N GLU A 47 -13.22 -14.08 -11.69
CA GLU A 47 -14.20 -13.69 -10.65
C GLU A 47 -14.88 -14.93 -10.06
N LYS A 48 -15.35 -15.85 -10.91
CA LYS A 48 -16.00 -17.08 -10.44
C LYS A 48 -15.05 -17.99 -9.65
N ILE A 49 -13.80 -18.10 -10.08
CA ILE A 49 -12.76 -18.83 -9.34
C ILE A 49 -12.45 -18.11 -8.02
N SER A 50 -12.44 -16.77 -8.01
CA SER A 50 -12.25 -15.99 -6.78
C SER A 50 -13.39 -16.20 -5.80
N ASP A 51 -14.64 -16.26 -6.26
CA ASP A 51 -15.81 -16.53 -5.43
C ASP A 51 -15.78 -17.97 -4.89
N ILE A 52 -15.38 -18.95 -5.71
CA ILE A 52 -15.22 -20.36 -5.28
C ILE A 52 -14.07 -20.49 -4.27
N ILE A 53 -12.95 -19.81 -4.49
CA ILE A 53 -11.83 -19.75 -3.55
C ILE A 53 -12.25 -19.05 -2.26
N PHE A 54 -13.13 -18.05 -2.32
CA PHE A 54 -13.64 -17.33 -1.16
C PHE A 54 -14.64 -18.17 -0.34
N GLU A 55 -15.52 -18.93 -1.01
CA GLU A 55 -16.53 -19.78 -0.37
C GLU A 55 -15.95 -21.06 0.24
N ARG A 56 -14.94 -21.67 -0.38
CA ARG A 56 -14.28 -22.90 0.12
C ARG A 56 -13.39 -22.67 1.34
N ASN A 57 -13.13 -21.41 1.67
CA ASN A 57 -12.13 -20.96 2.63
C ASN A 57 -12.73 -20.17 3.79
N ARG A 58 -14.04 -20.34 4.05
CA ARG A 58 -14.72 -19.59 5.12
C ARG A 58 -14.19 -19.92 6.52
N ASP A 59 -13.47 -21.02 6.70
CA ASP A 59 -12.88 -21.43 7.98
C ASP A 59 -11.34 -21.60 7.97
N GLU A 60 -10.63 -21.42 6.84
CA GLU A 60 -9.20 -21.78 6.76
C GLU A 60 -8.35 -20.99 5.72
N PHE A 61 -8.56 -19.68 5.55
CA PHE A 61 -7.72 -18.89 4.63
C PHE A 61 -7.27 -17.56 5.21
N TRP A 62 -6.30 -17.68 6.09
CA TRP A 62 -5.41 -16.61 6.49
C TRP A 62 -4.35 -16.47 5.40
N TYR A 63 -4.41 -15.41 4.59
CA TYR A 63 -3.16 -14.87 4.08
C TYR A 63 -2.45 -14.25 5.29
N GLU A 64 -1.54 -14.98 5.92
CA GLU A 64 -0.46 -14.34 6.67
C GLU A 64 0.40 -13.56 5.67
N ASN A 65 -0.05 -12.36 5.31
CA ASN A 65 0.82 -11.39 4.68
C ASN A 65 1.70 -10.80 5.79
N GLU A 66 2.84 -11.44 6.08
CA GLU A 66 3.88 -10.85 6.94
C GLU A 66 4.28 -9.43 6.48
N ASP A 67 4.03 -9.08 5.22
CA ASP A 67 4.30 -7.76 4.64
C ASP A 67 3.25 -6.69 4.93
N ASN A 68 2.05 -7.02 5.44
CA ASN A 68 1.04 -6.00 5.75
C ASN A 68 1.26 -5.33 7.12
N ASP A 69 1.98 -6.00 8.04
CA ASP A 69 2.30 -5.47 9.37
C ASP A 69 3.43 -4.45 9.36
N ARG A 70 4.21 -4.40 8.27
CA ARG A 70 5.34 -3.46 8.12
C ARG A 70 4.92 -2.10 7.58
N VAL A 71 3.71 -1.96 7.03
CA VAL A 71 3.25 -0.72 6.37
C VAL A 71 2.19 -0.03 7.21
N HIS A 72 2.55 1.11 7.78
CA HIS A 72 1.67 1.88 8.65
C HIS A 72 1.04 3.06 7.90
N HIS A 73 -0.28 3.02 7.75
CA HIS A 73 -1.04 4.12 7.14
C HIS A 73 -1.37 5.17 8.18
N LEU A 74 -0.74 6.35 8.08
CA LEU A 74 -0.87 7.41 9.08
C LEU A 74 -1.41 8.69 8.45
N LYS A 75 -2.18 9.46 9.23
CA LYS A 75 -2.60 10.81 8.85
C LYS A 75 -1.49 11.81 9.19
N ILE A 76 -1.35 12.85 8.37
CA ILE A 76 -0.46 13.99 8.61
C ILE A 76 -1.12 15.28 8.11
N LEU A 77 -0.96 16.38 8.85
CA LEU A 77 -1.52 17.67 8.46
C LEU A 77 -0.67 18.30 7.33
N PRO A 78 -1.27 19.13 6.44
CA PRO A 78 -0.58 19.71 5.29
C PRO A 78 0.76 20.39 5.62
N LYS A 79 0.80 21.19 6.70
CA LYS A 79 2.03 21.88 7.15
C LYS A 79 3.21 20.92 7.38
N TYR A 80 2.95 19.76 7.97
CA TYR A 80 4.00 18.78 8.26
C TYR A 80 4.26 17.87 7.05
N PHE A 81 3.23 17.60 6.25
CA PHE A 81 3.35 16.86 5.00
C PHE A 81 4.35 17.55 4.07
N GLU A 82 4.19 18.85 3.83
CA GLU A 82 5.14 19.62 3.01
C GLU A 82 6.57 19.58 3.56
N ALA A 83 6.75 19.71 4.88
CA ALA A 83 8.07 19.67 5.50
C ALA A 83 8.75 18.29 5.36
N VAL A 84 7.97 17.19 5.37
CA VAL A 84 8.52 15.86 5.10
C VAL A 84 8.87 15.71 3.62
N VAL A 85 7.98 16.15 2.72
CA VAL A 85 8.20 16.07 1.26
C VAL A 85 9.39 16.93 0.81
N SER A 86 9.63 18.09 1.44
CA SER A 86 10.79 18.94 1.17
C SER A 86 12.11 18.37 1.74
N GLY A 87 12.03 17.43 2.68
CA GLY A 87 13.18 16.90 3.42
C GLY A 87 13.62 17.78 4.59
N ASP A 88 12.92 18.87 4.90
CA ASP A 88 13.23 19.70 6.07
C ASP A 88 12.89 18.99 7.40
N LYS A 89 11.94 18.05 7.35
CA LYS A 89 11.50 17.23 8.48
C LYS A 89 11.79 15.75 8.22
N CYS A 90 12.90 15.26 8.77
CA CYS A 90 13.33 13.86 8.67
C CYS A 90 12.90 12.98 9.86
N PHE A 91 11.81 13.33 10.56
CA PHE A 91 11.32 12.54 11.70
C PHE A 91 9.80 12.64 11.87
N GLU A 92 9.19 11.66 12.53
CA GLU A 92 7.81 11.65 13.02
C GLU A 92 7.77 11.42 14.54
N ILE A 93 6.81 12.03 15.25
CA ILE A 93 6.58 11.76 16.68
C ILE A 93 5.22 11.08 16.80
N ARG A 94 5.17 9.89 17.38
CA ARG A 94 3.96 9.05 17.43
C ARG A 94 3.84 8.32 18.75
N ARG A 95 2.60 8.02 19.15
CA ARG A 95 2.35 6.99 20.16
C ARG A 95 2.76 5.64 19.58
N ASN A 96 3.50 4.82 20.31
CA ASN A 96 3.94 3.51 19.87
C ASN A 96 2.88 2.42 20.14
N ASP A 97 1.65 2.65 19.63
CA ASP A 97 0.52 1.72 19.76
C ASP A 97 0.48 0.64 18.66
N ARG A 98 1.42 0.71 17.70
CA ARG A 98 1.58 -0.24 16.58
C ARG A 98 2.83 -1.10 16.68
N GLY A 99 3.67 -0.88 17.70
CA GLY A 99 4.94 -1.59 17.85
C GLY A 99 5.91 -1.31 16.70
N TYR A 100 6.08 -0.03 16.33
CA TYR A 100 6.93 0.41 15.23
C TYR A 100 8.35 -0.17 15.33
N LYS A 101 8.91 -0.59 14.20
CA LYS A 101 10.26 -1.14 14.08
C LYS A 101 11.08 -0.38 13.04
N VAL A 102 12.40 -0.39 13.21
CA VAL A 102 13.31 0.07 12.15
C VAL A 102 13.13 -0.84 10.92
N GLY A 103 13.03 -0.23 9.75
CA GLY A 103 12.71 -0.89 8.49
C GLY A 103 11.22 -1.06 8.23
N ASP A 104 10.34 -0.54 9.08
CA ASP A 104 8.92 -0.37 8.74
C ASP A 104 8.72 0.81 7.78
N ILE A 105 7.63 0.76 7.03
CA ILE A 105 7.25 1.77 6.06
C ILE A 105 6.09 2.61 6.62
N LEU A 106 6.22 3.93 6.55
CA LEU A 106 5.13 4.85 6.84
C LEU A 106 4.56 5.38 5.53
N ARG A 107 3.27 5.10 5.29
CA ARG A 107 2.49 5.82 4.29
C ARG A 107 1.82 7.00 4.95
N LEU A 108 2.41 8.19 4.82
CA LEU A 108 1.91 9.45 5.35
C LEU A 108 0.87 10.03 4.40
N ASN A 109 -0.39 10.06 4.83
CA ASN A 109 -1.54 10.51 4.06
C ASN A 109 -1.92 11.92 4.50
N GLU A 110 -1.86 12.87 3.58
CA GLU A 110 -2.24 14.25 3.88
C GLU A 110 -3.74 14.30 4.20
N TYR A 111 -4.06 14.89 5.35
CA TYR A 111 -5.39 14.93 5.92
C TYR A 111 -5.70 16.34 6.42
N GLN A 112 -6.78 16.92 5.93
CA GLN A 112 -7.19 18.29 6.23
C GLN A 112 -8.71 18.35 6.36
N ASP A 113 -9.21 19.10 7.33
CA ASP A 113 -10.65 19.38 7.51
C ASP A 113 -11.54 18.12 7.51
N GLY A 114 -11.06 17.05 8.16
CA GLY A 114 -11.84 15.81 8.30
C GLY A 114 -11.79 14.87 7.10
N GLN A 115 -11.01 15.18 6.06
CA GLN A 115 -10.91 14.38 4.84
C GLN A 115 -9.47 14.19 4.36
N TYR A 116 -9.24 13.13 3.59
CA TYR A 116 -7.97 12.91 2.88
C TYR A 116 -7.94 13.80 1.62
N THR A 117 -6.82 14.45 1.35
CA THR A 117 -6.64 15.26 0.12
C THR A 117 -6.35 14.39 -1.10
N GLY A 118 -5.95 13.13 -0.88
CA GLY A 118 -5.48 12.19 -1.89
C GLY A 118 -3.96 12.19 -2.08
N ARG A 119 -3.24 13.17 -1.51
CA ARG A 119 -1.78 13.19 -1.50
C ARG A 119 -1.22 12.26 -0.42
N PHE A 120 -0.10 11.63 -0.73
CA PHE A 120 0.63 10.79 0.22
C PHE A 120 2.13 10.82 -0.07
N HIS A 121 2.91 10.46 0.95
CA HIS A 121 4.36 10.27 0.84
C HIS A 121 4.75 9.02 1.61
N VAL A 122 5.70 8.26 1.07
CA VAL A 122 6.13 6.97 1.63
C VAL A 122 7.56 7.14 2.09
N VAL A 123 7.81 6.78 3.34
CA VAL A 123 9.13 6.85 3.98
C VAL A 123 9.41 5.58 4.76
N GLU A 124 10.68 5.26 4.95
CA GLU A 124 11.13 4.15 5.80
C GLU A 124 11.55 4.67 7.18
N ILE A 125 11.24 3.93 8.24
CA ILE A 125 11.76 4.22 9.58
C ILE A 125 13.22 3.75 9.67
N THR A 126 14.15 4.69 9.78
CA THR A 126 15.59 4.39 9.88
C THR A 126 16.12 4.42 11.32
N TYR A 127 15.37 5.01 12.26
CA TYR A 127 15.78 5.13 13.66
C TYR A 127 14.56 5.27 14.57
N ILE A 128 14.63 4.76 15.81
CA ILE A 128 13.57 4.91 16.81
C ILE A 128 14.21 5.25 18.17
N THR A 129 13.62 6.20 18.89
CA THR A 129 13.98 6.50 20.28
C THR A 129 12.77 6.98 21.07
N ASP A 130 12.73 6.65 22.36
CA ASP A 130 11.78 7.16 23.36
C ASP A 130 12.43 8.21 24.29
N TYR A 131 13.68 8.61 24.02
CA TYR A 131 14.42 9.53 24.88
C TYR A 131 13.68 10.85 25.07
N ALA A 132 13.43 11.19 26.34
CA ALA A 132 12.72 12.40 26.77
C ALA A 132 11.33 12.60 26.14
N GLN A 133 10.68 11.51 25.67
CA GLN A 133 9.30 11.55 25.20
C GLN A 133 8.30 11.36 26.35
N GLN A 134 7.05 11.70 26.11
CA GLN A 134 5.95 11.32 27.01
C GLN A 134 5.76 9.80 26.99
N ASP A 135 5.16 9.25 28.06
CA ASP A 135 4.97 7.81 28.18
C ASP A 135 4.20 7.23 26.98
N GLY A 136 4.76 6.16 26.41
CA GLY A 136 4.24 5.51 25.20
C GLY A 136 4.44 6.28 23.89
N TYR A 137 5.19 7.37 23.84
CA TYR A 137 5.55 8.08 22.60
C TYR A 137 7.00 7.81 22.17
N VAL A 138 7.23 7.84 20.85
CA VAL A 138 8.52 7.64 20.20
C VAL A 138 8.76 8.69 19.12
N VAL A 139 10.05 8.98 18.90
CA VAL A 139 10.53 9.69 17.71
C VAL A 139 11.01 8.65 16.70
N LEU A 140 10.49 8.74 15.48
CA LEU A 140 10.82 7.89 14.35
C LEU A 140 11.67 8.72 13.38
N GLY A 141 12.95 8.41 13.21
CA GLY A 141 13.75 8.95 12.11
C GLY A 141 13.30 8.33 10.79
N ILE A 142 13.13 9.14 9.75
CA ILE A 142 12.58 8.71 8.45
C ILE A 142 13.44 9.16 7.26
N LYS A 143 13.42 8.36 6.20
CA LYS A 143 14.12 8.64 4.93
C LYS A 143 13.30 8.17 3.73
#